data_AF-A0A0S3PVE3-F1
#
_entry.id   AF-A0A0S3PVE3-F1
#
_cell.length_a   1.000
_cell.length_b   1.000
_cell.length_c   1.000
_cell.angle_alpha   90.00
_cell.angle_beta   90.00
_cell.angle_gamma   90.00
#
_symmetry.space_group_name_H-M   'P 1'
#
loop_
_entity.id
_entity.type
_entity.pdbx_description
1 polymer ?
#
loop_
_entity_poly.entity_id
_entity_poly.type
_entity_poly.pdbx_seq_one_letter_code
_entity_poly.pdbx_strand_id
1 'polypeptide(L)'
;MRRLTLAFATTLVASSALAQPMPNYAVPPTSVTQPAISRGGLYMGFAERFNRYYTDASWKPSRIIYVAPDARGDGATREAPTTPQAAIAAATPGTQITFLPGRYDGCFEFDRDKSGTYDAPIVLYGERNQDRSLAAIINCCGSGRQTCFNFEGASHIAVDGFAFVGGKYGVRTVGNDYAASQHASGIAVVNCIGHDQTHDPFFSGASSWAVWERLLAYGAKSGDGHGIYLSNGSDWNIVRFNETYSNDSSDFQINADPASTCKDVGIAFNDPRCDAYAGTGEGGQGASDYFLVDGNYFHHSNVGPNFTSVRRSIVRNNIFGPQVRHNVSFWQETDNPKLSSSDNVIVHNLFITNGRHGVQFVNQASRNLFANNVIIGMREAGNAVASNPSAVLMEADKSSTGNVFRNNLYVSGKVEGRTPNTLEWAIAEFSPAWFVRFPVGLGRNPNDFTPAAGAPFLNVGPVLFEAQTDRNGTPRAISGDLGPIEIR
;
A
#
# COMPACT_ATOMS: atom_id res chain seq x y z
N MET A 1 47.28 -8.28 55.24
CA MET A 1 46.32 -8.81 54.25
C MET A 1 45.06 -7.95 54.29
N ARG A 2 44.91 -7.01 53.36
CA ARG A 2 43.79 -6.06 53.31
C ARG A 2 42.61 -6.70 52.58
N ARG A 3 41.46 -6.83 53.24
CA ARG A 3 40.18 -7.16 52.62
C ARG A 3 39.62 -5.89 51.97
N LEU A 4 39.44 -5.93 50.65
CA LEU A 4 38.69 -4.93 49.89
C LEU A 4 37.27 -5.45 49.72
N THR A 5 36.29 -4.76 50.30
CA THR A 5 34.86 -4.99 50.09
C THR A 5 34.45 -4.16 48.88
N LEU A 6 34.18 -4.80 47.74
CA LEU A 6 33.66 -4.13 46.54
C LEU A 6 32.13 -4.11 46.62
N ALA A 7 31.54 -2.93 46.82
CA ALA A 7 30.11 -2.71 46.68
C ALA A 7 29.79 -2.52 45.19
N PHE A 8 28.97 -3.41 44.62
CA PHE A 8 28.36 -3.21 43.32
C PHE A 8 27.15 -2.30 43.48
N ALA A 9 27.27 -1.05 43.01
CA ALA A 9 26.14 -0.16 42.79
C ALA A 9 25.51 -0.52 41.44
N THR A 10 24.33 -1.13 41.47
CA THR A 10 23.50 -1.35 40.29
C THR A 10 22.81 -0.05 39.91
N THR A 11 23.38 0.69 38.98
CA THR A 11 22.72 1.86 38.38
C THR A 11 21.68 1.35 37.40
N LEU A 12 20.41 1.26 37.82
CA LEU A 12 19.29 1.14 36.90
C LEU A 12 19.19 2.46 36.11
N VAL A 13 19.68 2.47 34.88
CA VAL A 13 19.35 3.53 33.92
C VAL A 13 17.97 3.22 33.38
N ALA A 14 16.93 3.80 34.01
CA ALA A 14 15.61 3.86 33.43
C ALA A 14 15.68 4.73 32.18
N SER A 15 15.76 4.09 31.01
CA SER A 15 15.58 4.72 29.71
C SER A 15 14.11 5.14 29.57
N SER A 16 13.76 6.29 30.13
CA SER A 16 12.52 7.00 29.80
C SER A 16 12.69 7.68 28.44
N ALA A 17 12.68 6.88 27.36
CA ALA A 17 12.32 7.40 26.05
C ALA A 17 10.80 7.65 26.09
N LEU A 18 10.41 8.79 26.68
CA LEU A 18 9.07 9.32 26.53
C LEU A 18 8.83 9.46 25.02
N ALA A 19 7.91 8.65 24.49
CA ALA A 19 7.37 8.84 23.15
C ALA A 19 6.97 10.31 23.04
N GLN A 20 7.67 11.09 22.22
CA GLN A 20 7.23 12.44 21.95
C GLN A 20 5.84 12.32 21.32
N PRO A 21 4.83 13.04 21.84
CA PRO A 21 3.52 13.04 21.22
C PRO A 21 3.70 13.51 19.77
N MET A 22 3.31 12.65 18.82
CA MET A 22 3.21 12.99 17.40
C MET A 22 2.40 14.29 17.31
N PRO A 23 2.93 15.37 16.73
CA PRO A 23 2.20 16.62 16.71
C PRO A 23 0.94 16.49 15.85
N ASN A 24 -0.14 17.17 16.25
CA ASN A 24 -1.40 17.26 15.49
C ASN A 24 -1.14 17.93 14.13
N TYR A 25 -1.09 17.18 13.02
CA TYR A 25 -0.70 17.71 11.70
C TYR A 25 -1.69 17.40 10.57
N ALA A 26 -2.54 18.36 10.20
CA ALA A 26 -3.58 18.33 9.15
C ALA A 26 -3.21 17.52 7.88
N VAL A 27 -3.77 16.30 7.72
CA VAL A 27 -3.77 15.52 6.49
C VAL A 27 -5.00 15.98 5.71
N PRO A 28 -4.86 16.46 4.47
CA PRO A 28 -5.98 16.95 3.69
C PRO A 28 -7.06 15.88 3.47
N PRO A 29 -8.30 16.31 3.16
CA PRO A 29 -9.42 15.42 2.84
C PRO A 29 -9.08 14.40 1.73
N THR A 30 -9.60 13.18 1.86
CA THR A 30 -9.57 12.11 0.84
C THR A 30 -10.53 12.42 -0.30
N SER A 31 -10.23 13.42 -1.14
CA SER A 31 -10.95 13.49 -2.41
C SER A 31 -10.46 12.38 -3.34
N VAL A 32 -11.38 11.50 -3.76
CA VAL A 32 -11.10 10.41 -4.73
C VAL A 32 -10.56 10.95 -6.06
N THR A 33 -10.79 12.23 -6.34
CA THR A 33 -10.36 12.93 -7.56
C THR A 33 -9.14 13.81 -7.37
N GLN A 34 -8.59 13.94 -6.15
CA GLN A 34 -7.42 14.77 -5.90
C GLN A 34 -6.20 13.97 -5.45
N PRO A 35 -4.99 14.41 -5.86
CA PRO A 35 -3.74 13.84 -5.37
C PRO A 35 -3.61 14.03 -3.85
N ALA A 36 -3.01 13.09 -3.10
CA ALA A 36 -2.60 13.41 -1.72
C ALA A 36 -1.12 13.76 -1.69
N ILE A 37 -0.83 15.02 -1.39
CA ILE A 37 0.48 15.66 -1.65
C ILE A 37 1.04 16.36 -0.41
N SER A 38 0.47 16.09 0.76
CA SER A 38 0.71 16.91 1.96
C SER A 38 1.24 16.10 3.14
N ARG A 39 2.01 15.03 2.94
CA ARG A 39 2.49 14.19 4.06
C ARG A 39 3.91 14.50 4.48
N GLY A 40 4.88 14.34 3.59
CA GLY A 40 6.32 14.43 3.90
C GLY A 40 6.77 15.81 4.36
N GLY A 41 6.12 16.89 3.90
CA GLY A 41 6.35 18.24 4.43
C GLY A 41 6.06 18.36 5.92
N LEU A 42 5.08 17.60 6.41
CA LEU A 42 4.68 17.59 7.83
C LEU A 42 5.63 16.74 8.68
N TYR A 43 6.22 15.68 8.12
CA TYR A 43 7.06 14.73 8.88
C TYR A 43 8.57 15.04 8.80
N MET A 44 9.04 15.69 7.74
CA MET A 44 10.47 15.87 7.46
C MET A 44 10.92 17.31 7.29
N GLY A 45 9.99 18.26 7.22
CA GLY A 45 10.30 19.66 6.92
C GLY A 45 10.70 19.91 5.45
N PHE A 46 10.53 18.94 4.54
CA PHE A 46 10.68 19.13 3.09
C PHE A 46 9.48 18.56 2.32
N ALA A 47 9.12 19.22 1.22
CA ALA A 47 8.00 18.79 0.39
C ALA A 47 8.29 17.49 -0.35
N GLU A 48 7.30 16.61 -0.43
CA GLU A 48 7.39 15.37 -1.21
C GLU A 48 7.54 15.69 -2.69
N ARG A 49 8.33 14.86 -3.38
CA ARG A 49 8.58 14.98 -4.82
C ARG A 49 7.92 13.83 -5.59
N PHE A 50 6.67 13.52 -5.24
CA PHE A 50 5.81 12.67 -6.05
C PHE A 50 5.75 13.19 -7.49
N ASN A 51 5.43 12.29 -8.42
CA ASN A 51 5.36 12.62 -9.84
C ASN A 51 4.44 13.83 -10.10
N ARG A 52 4.92 14.87 -10.77
CA ARG A 52 4.13 16.08 -10.98
C ARG A 52 2.91 15.88 -11.89
N TYR A 53 2.95 14.92 -12.81
CA TYR A 53 1.77 14.50 -13.57
C TYR A 53 0.63 14.08 -12.64
N TYR A 54 0.99 13.38 -11.56
CA TYR A 54 0.03 12.97 -10.54
C TYR A 54 -0.41 14.15 -9.68
N THR A 55 0.52 14.98 -9.19
CA THR A 55 0.20 15.99 -8.16
C THR A 55 -0.38 17.29 -8.69
N ASP A 56 -0.17 17.62 -9.96
CA ASP A 56 -0.51 18.90 -10.57
C ASP A 56 -1.42 18.69 -11.78
N ALA A 57 -2.73 18.81 -11.59
CA ALA A 57 -3.72 18.67 -12.66
C ALA A 57 -3.56 19.68 -13.81
N SER A 58 -2.78 20.76 -13.58
CA SER A 58 -2.47 21.74 -14.62
C SER A 58 -1.25 21.38 -15.46
N TRP A 59 -0.48 20.35 -15.07
CA TRP A 59 0.67 19.89 -15.82
C TRP A 59 0.32 19.58 -17.28
N LYS A 60 1.24 19.93 -18.18
CA LYS A 60 1.15 19.63 -19.62
C LYS A 60 2.50 19.10 -20.12
N PRO A 61 2.50 18.13 -21.05
CA PRO A 61 3.73 17.70 -21.68
C PRO A 61 4.32 18.81 -22.54
N SER A 62 5.65 18.89 -22.61
CA SER A 62 6.35 19.76 -23.56
C SER A 62 6.35 19.17 -24.98
N ARG A 63 6.17 17.85 -25.08
CA ARG A 63 6.13 17.09 -26.33
C ARG A 63 5.22 15.87 -26.19
N ILE A 64 4.41 15.61 -27.20
CA ILE A 64 3.62 14.37 -27.32
C ILE A 64 4.22 13.53 -28.45
N ILE A 65 4.34 12.22 -28.22
CA ILE A 65 4.69 11.23 -29.24
C ILE A 65 3.58 10.18 -29.28
N TYR A 66 2.95 10.00 -30.43
CA TYR A 66 1.89 9.00 -30.62
C TYR A 66 2.48 7.67 -31.07
N VAL A 67 1.99 6.57 -30.47
CA VAL A 67 2.43 5.21 -30.81
C VAL A 67 1.25 4.28 -31.11
N ALA A 68 1.49 3.31 -31.99
CA ALA A 68 0.55 2.24 -32.34
C ALA A 68 1.29 0.92 -32.59
N PRO A 69 0.62 -0.25 -32.52
CA PRO A 69 1.29 -1.55 -32.65
C PRO A 69 2.06 -1.74 -33.97
N ASP A 70 1.43 -1.38 -35.09
CA ASP A 70 1.99 -1.56 -36.46
C ASP A 70 2.45 -0.23 -37.09
N ALA A 71 2.81 0.73 -36.24
CA ALA A 71 3.15 2.10 -36.62
C ALA A 71 4.37 2.21 -37.56
N ARG A 72 4.33 3.18 -38.47
CA ARG A 72 5.41 3.48 -39.45
C ARG A 72 5.73 4.97 -39.61
N GLY A 73 5.04 5.83 -38.87
CA GLY A 73 5.26 7.27 -38.89
C GLY A 73 6.33 7.73 -37.92
N ASP A 74 6.42 9.04 -37.74
CA ASP A 74 7.39 9.72 -36.87
C ASP A 74 6.85 9.99 -35.45
N GLY A 75 5.56 9.71 -35.21
CA GLY A 75 4.89 9.91 -33.93
C GLY A 75 4.52 11.36 -33.65
N ALA A 76 4.68 12.29 -34.60
CA ALA A 76 4.37 13.70 -34.41
C ALA A 76 2.85 13.97 -34.36
N THR A 77 2.05 13.13 -35.03
CA THR A 77 0.59 13.21 -35.01
C THR A 77 -0.05 11.84 -34.79
N ARG A 78 -1.35 11.84 -34.46
CA ARG A 78 -2.16 10.64 -34.28
C ARG A 78 -2.24 9.80 -35.57
N GLU A 79 -2.23 10.45 -36.73
CA GLU A 79 -2.35 9.82 -38.06
C GLU A 79 -1.03 9.23 -38.55
N ALA A 80 0.09 9.67 -37.99
CA ALA A 80 1.43 9.17 -38.29
C ALA A 80 2.13 8.66 -37.02
N PRO A 81 1.55 7.69 -36.28
CA PRO A 81 2.16 7.19 -35.05
C PRO A 81 3.49 6.49 -35.36
N THR A 82 4.40 6.47 -34.39
CA THR A 82 5.65 5.69 -34.44
C THR A 82 5.58 4.45 -33.55
N THR A 83 6.61 3.61 -33.51
CA THR A 83 6.62 2.43 -32.63
C THR A 83 6.90 2.83 -31.18
N PRO A 84 6.40 2.07 -30.18
CA PRO A 84 6.76 2.31 -28.78
C PRO A 84 8.27 2.39 -28.53
N GLN A 85 9.06 1.52 -29.16
CA GLN A 85 10.52 1.49 -29.02
C GLN A 85 11.16 2.79 -29.53
N ALA A 86 10.73 3.29 -30.68
CA ALA A 86 11.23 4.56 -31.22
C ALA A 86 10.85 5.74 -30.32
N ALA A 87 9.62 5.76 -29.80
CA ALA A 87 9.17 6.80 -28.88
C ALA A 87 9.96 6.81 -27.57
N ILE A 88 10.23 5.63 -26.98
CA ILE A 88 11.02 5.49 -25.75
C ILE A 88 12.47 5.93 -25.99
N ALA A 89 13.07 5.52 -27.11
CA ALA A 89 14.42 5.96 -27.48
C ALA A 89 14.50 7.49 -27.63
N ALA A 90 13.44 8.13 -28.13
CA ALA A 90 13.34 9.59 -28.29
C ALA A 90 12.87 10.34 -27.04
N ALA A 91 12.44 9.63 -25.99
CA ALA A 91 11.89 10.25 -24.79
C ALA A 91 12.95 11.04 -24.02
N THR A 92 12.52 12.21 -23.55
CA THR A 92 13.27 13.14 -22.70
C THR A 92 12.32 13.72 -21.64
N PRO A 93 12.82 14.33 -20.55
CA PRO A 93 11.96 14.95 -19.53
C PRO A 93 10.86 15.86 -20.12
N GLY A 94 9.61 15.66 -19.68
CA GLY A 94 8.42 16.38 -20.18
C GLY A 94 7.73 15.73 -21.38
N THR A 95 8.26 14.62 -21.90
CA THR A 95 7.62 13.87 -22.99
C THR A 95 6.43 13.06 -22.47
N GLN A 96 5.30 13.15 -23.18
CA GLN A 96 4.21 12.19 -23.08
C GLN A 96 4.23 11.25 -24.29
N ILE A 97 4.31 9.94 -24.03
CA ILE A 97 4.12 8.90 -25.03
C ILE A 97 2.67 8.43 -24.94
N THR A 98 1.90 8.71 -25.98
CA THR A 98 0.47 8.35 -26.06
C THR A 98 0.29 7.08 -26.89
N PHE A 99 -0.09 6.01 -26.21
CA PHE A 99 -0.43 4.73 -26.82
C PHE A 99 -1.88 4.79 -27.32
N LEU A 100 -2.04 4.74 -28.64
CA LEU A 100 -3.36 4.69 -29.27
C LEU A 100 -4.06 3.35 -28.95
N PRO A 101 -5.40 3.26 -29.09
CA PRO A 101 -6.14 2.03 -28.89
C PRO A 101 -5.54 0.87 -29.69
N GLY A 102 -5.26 -0.24 -29.01
CA GLY A 102 -4.60 -1.36 -29.64
C GLY A 102 -4.00 -2.33 -28.64
N ARG A 103 -3.59 -3.48 -29.18
CA ARG A 103 -2.87 -4.52 -28.44
C ARG A 103 -1.41 -4.48 -28.85
N TYR A 104 -0.54 -4.33 -27.87
CA TYR A 104 0.90 -4.23 -28.05
C TYR A 104 1.56 -5.46 -27.45
N ASP A 105 2.57 -5.98 -28.11
CA ASP A 105 3.46 -6.98 -27.52
C ASP A 105 4.76 -6.26 -27.13
N GLY A 106 5.13 -6.27 -25.85
CA GLY A 106 6.25 -5.47 -25.42
C GLY A 106 6.77 -5.74 -24.02
N CYS A 107 8.08 -5.59 -23.90
CA CYS A 107 8.77 -5.31 -22.65
C CYS A 107 9.57 -4.02 -22.86
N PHE A 108 9.12 -2.96 -22.21
CA PHE A 108 9.63 -1.61 -22.40
C PHE A 108 10.52 -1.25 -21.22
N GLU A 109 11.78 -0.97 -21.52
CA GLU A 109 12.83 -0.77 -20.52
C GLU A 109 13.19 0.71 -20.44
N PHE A 110 13.25 1.24 -19.22
CA PHE A 110 13.80 2.55 -18.91
C PHE A 110 14.87 2.36 -17.86
N ASP A 111 16.05 2.91 -18.14
CA ASP A 111 17.15 2.99 -17.20
C ASP A 111 17.23 4.41 -16.59
N ARG A 112 18.27 4.62 -15.78
CA ARG A 112 18.55 5.92 -15.17
C ARG A 112 18.66 7.07 -16.19
N ASP A 113 19.22 6.82 -17.37
CA ASP A 113 19.40 7.84 -18.41
C ASP A 113 18.07 8.17 -19.13
N LYS A 114 17.06 7.32 -18.95
CA LYS A 114 15.68 7.53 -19.39
C LYS A 114 14.73 7.95 -18.27
N SER A 115 15.21 8.83 -17.39
CA SER A 115 14.40 9.44 -16.34
C SER A 115 13.70 10.73 -16.79
N GLY A 116 12.54 11.00 -16.20
CA GLY A 116 11.99 12.35 -16.14
C GLY A 116 12.65 13.18 -15.04
N THR A 117 12.08 14.35 -14.76
CA THR A 117 12.38 15.14 -13.56
C THR A 117 11.10 15.41 -12.80
N TYR A 118 11.19 15.89 -11.55
CA TYR A 118 10.01 16.31 -10.80
C TYR A 118 9.14 17.28 -11.62
N ASP A 119 9.72 18.33 -12.21
CA ASP A 119 8.95 19.34 -12.96
C ASP A 119 8.54 18.91 -14.37
N ALA A 120 9.31 18.00 -14.97
CA ALA A 120 9.08 17.49 -16.32
C ALA A 120 9.16 15.95 -16.31
N PRO A 121 8.16 15.26 -15.73
CA PRO A 121 8.10 13.80 -15.76
C PRO A 121 7.96 13.30 -17.20
N ILE A 122 8.35 12.04 -17.43
CA ILE A 122 7.95 11.31 -18.62
C ILE A 122 6.60 10.65 -18.33
N VAL A 123 5.65 10.73 -19.25
CA VAL A 123 4.31 10.14 -19.08
C VAL A 123 4.06 9.10 -20.15
N LEU A 124 3.75 7.88 -19.73
CA LEU A 124 3.22 6.82 -20.57
C LEU A 124 1.71 6.84 -20.38
N TYR A 125 0.97 7.15 -21.42
CA TYR A 125 -0.49 7.31 -21.36
C TYR A 125 -1.17 6.40 -22.37
N GLY A 126 -2.00 5.48 -21.88
CA GLY A 126 -2.89 4.65 -22.69
C GLY A 126 -4.20 5.36 -22.98
N GLU A 127 -4.52 5.54 -24.26
CA GLU A 127 -5.84 6.06 -24.64
C GLU A 127 -6.97 5.13 -24.15
N ARG A 128 -8.12 5.75 -23.89
CA ARG A 128 -9.34 5.07 -23.45
C ARG A 128 -10.33 4.97 -24.61
N ASN A 129 -11.22 3.99 -24.54
CA ASN A 129 -12.39 3.91 -25.39
C ASN A 129 -13.37 5.05 -25.07
N GLN A 130 -14.38 5.25 -25.93
CA GLN A 130 -15.40 6.29 -25.72
C GLN A 130 -16.17 6.12 -24.39
N ASP A 131 -16.33 4.88 -23.93
CA ASP A 131 -16.95 4.53 -22.64
C ASP A 131 -16.00 4.66 -21.43
N ARG A 132 -14.78 5.17 -21.66
CA ARG A 132 -13.69 5.33 -20.68
C ARG A 132 -13.01 4.03 -20.23
N SER A 133 -13.39 2.87 -20.78
CA SER A 133 -12.66 1.63 -20.57
C SER A 133 -11.25 1.71 -21.18
N LEU A 134 -10.34 0.87 -20.69
CA LEU A 134 -8.96 0.83 -21.14
C LEU A 134 -8.90 0.31 -22.59
N ALA A 135 -8.16 1.01 -23.46
CA ALA A 135 -8.02 0.63 -24.86
C ALA A 135 -6.59 0.26 -25.28
N ALA A 136 -5.59 0.60 -24.46
CA ALA A 136 -4.21 0.17 -24.63
C ALA A 136 -3.94 -1.09 -23.78
N ILE A 137 -3.77 -2.22 -24.46
CA ILE A 137 -3.49 -3.52 -23.83
C ILE A 137 -2.06 -3.92 -24.17
N ILE A 138 -1.23 -4.17 -23.17
CA ILE A 138 0.12 -4.68 -23.36
C ILE A 138 0.15 -6.17 -22.97
N ASN A 139 0.49 -7.04 -23.90
CA ASN A 139 0.90 -8.40 -23.58
C ASN A 139 2.37 -8.35 -23.19
N CYS A 140 2.65 -8.62 -21.92
CA CYS A 140 4.03 -8.61 -21.44
C CYS A 140 4.79 -9.74 -22.11
N CYS A 141 6.00 -9.45 -22.58
CA CYS A 141 6.80 -10.42 -23.30
C CYS A 141 7.24 -11.61 -22.42
N GLY A 142 7.55 -12.75 -23.05
CA GLY A 142 8.04 -13.96 -22.38
C GLY A 142 9.56 -14.06 -22.23
N SER A 143 10.32 -13.02 -22.63
CA SER A 143 11.78 -12.99 -22.60
C SER A 143 12.32 -11.84 -21.75
N GLY A 144 13.63 -11.82 -21.48
CA GLY A 144 14.27 -10.79 -20.65
C GLY A 144 13.73 -10.78 -19.21
N ARG A 145 13.44 -9.58 -18.69
CA ARG A 145 12.79 -9.40 -17.37
C ARG A 145 11.30 -9.79 -17.37
N GLN A 146 10.72 -10.09 -18.55
CA GLN A 146 9.32 -10.47 -18.73
C GLN A 146 8.36 -9.44 -18.10
N THR A 147 8.66 -8.16 -18.26
CA THR A 147 7.93 -7.05 -17.64
C THR A 147 7.38 -6.12 -18.71
N CYS A 148 6.09 -5.77 -18.67
CA CYS A 148 5.52 -4.82 -19.64
C CYS A 148 6.24 -3.46 -19.60
N PHE A 149 6.33 -2.83 -18.42
CA PHE A 149 7.14 -1.63 -18.19
C PHE A 149 8.13 -1.85 -17.03
N ASN A 150 9.43 -1.88 -17.35
CA ASN A 150 10.50 -1.99 -16.36
C ASN A 150 11.24 -0.66 -16.23
N PHE A 151 11.32 -0.18 -14.99
CA PHE A 151 11.99 1.06 -14.59
C PHE A 151 13.12 0.69 -13.62
N GLU A 152 14.33 0.50 -14.14
CA GLU A 152 15.50 0.12 -13.33
C GLU A 152 16.44 1.32 -13.20
N GLY A 153 16.46 1.92 -12.02
CA GLY A 153 17.15 3.20 -11.76
C GLY A 153 16.47 4.43 -12.38
N ALA A 154 15.39 4.25 -13.13
CA ALA A 154 14.63 5.34 -13.73
C ALA A 154 13.75 6.07 -12.71
N SER A 155 13.60 7.38 -12.86
CA SER A 155 12.82 8.23 -11.95
C SER A 155 11.85 9.15 -12.69
N HIS A 156 10.81 9.59 -11.99
CA HIS A 156 9.81 10.54 -12.46
C HIS A 156 9.11 10.14 -13.76
N ILE A 157 8.69 8.87 -13.83
CA ILE A 157 7.87 8.32 -14.91
C ILE A 157 6.46 8.05 -14.38
N ALA A 158 5.45 8.46 -15.15
CA ALA A 158 4.05 8.11 -14.89
C ALA A 158 3.55 7.07 -15.90
N VAL A 159 2.72 6.14 -15.45
CA VAL A 159 2.04 5.11 -16.24
C VAL A 159 0.55 5.23 -15.94
N ASP A 160 -0.24 5.60 -16.96
CA ASP A 160 -1.68 5.82 -16.81
C ASP A 160 -2.49 5.10 -17.89
N GLY A 161 -3.48 4.31 -17.48
CA GLY A 161 -4.53 3.87 -18.40
C GLY A 161 -4.20 2.65 -19.25
N PHE A 162 -3.47 1.67 -18.69
CA PHE A 162 -3.09 0.43 -19.39
C PHE A 162 -3.71 -0.82 -18.77
N ALA A 163 -3.97 -1.82 -19.61
CA ALA A 163 -4.17 -3.21 -19.18
C ALA A 163 -2.90 -4.03 -19.49
N PHE A 164 -2.35 -4.72 -18.49
CA PHE A 164 -1.15 -5.56 -18.58
C PHE A 164 -1.51 -7.03 -18.44
N VAL A 165 -1.10 -7.86 -19.40
CA VAL A 165 -1.47 -9.28 -19.46
C VAL A 165 -0.23 -10.15 -19.55
N GLY A 166 -0.12 -11.15 -18.67
CA GLY A 166 0.96 -12.13 -18.72
C GLY A 166 2.33 -11.57 -18.31
N GLY A 167 3.41 -12.26 -18.70
CA GLY A 167 4.78 -11.97 -18.23
C GLY A 167 4.97 -12.24 -16.74
N LYS A 168 6.09 -11.82 -16.17
CA LYS A 168 6.33 -11.80 -14.73
C LYS A 168 5.69 -10.61 -14.06
N TYR A 169 5.84 -9.40 -14.63
CA TYR A 169 5.36 -8.18 -14.02
C TYR A 169 4.63 -7.29 -15.03
N GLY A 170 3.59 -6.57 -14.59
CA GLY A 170 2.98 -5.50 -15.38
C GLY A 170 3.87 -4.25 -15.34
N VAL A 171 4.02 -3.67 -14.16
CA VAL A 171 4.97 -2.57 -13.92
C VAL A 171 5.95 -2.96 -12.83
N ARG A 172 7.25 -2.82 -13.11
CA ARG A 172 8.34 -3.04 -12.17
C ARG A 172 9.15 -1.76 -12.02
N THR A 173 9.27 -1.23 -10.81
CA THR A 173 10.18 -0.12 -10.48
C THR A 173 11.22 -0.57 -9.47
N VAL A 174 12.50 -0.45 -9.80
CA VAL A 174 13.59 -0.82 -8.89
C VAL A 174 14.67 0.25 -8.90
N GLY A 175 15.14 0.65 -7.72
CA GLY A 175 16.36 1.47 -7.60
C GLY A 175 17.62 0.74 -8.10
N ASN A 176 18.74 1.44 -8.17
CA ASN A 176 20.01 0.80 -8.52
C ASN A 176 20.61 0.03 -7.33
N ASP A 177 20.25 0.43 -6.11
CA ASP A 177 20.70 -0.16 -4.84
C ASP A 177 19.76 0.29 -3.71
N TYR A 178 19.97 -0.20 -2.49
CA TYR A 178 19.17 0.12 -1.29
C TYR A 178 19.56 1.42 -0.61
N ALA A 179 20.72 2.00 -0.92
CA ALA A 179 21.05 3.34 -0.41
C ALA A 179 20.02 4.36 -0.94
N ALA A 180 19.54 5.26 -0.07
CA ALA A 180 18.47 6.19 -0.42
C ALA A 180 18.76 7.03 -1.69
N SER A 181 20.03 7.41 -1.92
CA SER A 181 20.47 8.12 -3.13
C SER A 181 20.41 7.29 -4.43
N GLN A 182 20.26 5.98 -4.32
CA GLN A 182 20.16 5.04 -5.45
C GLN A 182 18.71 4.60 -5.72
N HIS A 183 17.74 5.08 -4.93
CA HIS A 183 16.34 4.74 -5.13
C HIS A 183 15.81 5.27 -6.46
N ALA A 184 14.96 4.47 -7.11
CA ALA A 184 14.04 5.02 -8.11
C ALA A 184 13.06 5.95 -7.40
N SER A 185 12.79 7.13 -7.95
CA SER A 185 12.02 8.17 -7.26
C SER A 185 10.89 8.71 -8.11
N GLY A 186 9.73 8.98 -7.51
CA GLY A 186 8.64 9.71 -8.16
C GLY A 186 7.96 8.93 -9.29
N ILE A 187 7.90 7.60 -9.20
CA ILE A 187 7.11 6.78 -10.12
C ILE A 187 5.64 6.90 -9.78
N ALA A 188 4.77 7.02 -10.78
CA ALA A 188 3.32 6.98 -10.58
C ALA A 188 2.67 5.95 -11.50
N VAL A 189 1.96 4.98 -10.95
CA VAL A 189 1.16 4.01 -11.69
C VAL A 189 -0.29 4.22 -11.31
N VAL A 190 -1.10 4.63 -12.28
CA VAL A 190 -2.47 5.08 -12.03
C VAL A 190 -3.45 4.49 -13.04
N ASN A 191 -4.66 4.15 -12.58
CA ASN A 191 -5.76 3.68 -13.44
C ASN A 191 -5.40 2.49 -14.37
N CYS A 192 -4.58 1.56 -13.87
CA CYS A 192 -4.15 0.40 -14.63
C CYS A 192 -4.82 -0.89 -14.15
N ILE A 193 -4.94 -1.85 -15.05
CA ILE A 193 -5.28 -3.24 -14.73
C ILE A 193 -4.04 -4.08 -15.00
N GLY A 194 -3.67 -4.94 -14.07
CA GLY A 194 -2.65 -5.97 -14.31
C GLY A 194 -3.21 -7.34 -13.93
N HIS A 195 -3.13 -8.29 -14.85
CA HIS A 195 -3.60 -9.65 -14.58
C HIS A 195 -2.82 -10.76 -15.30
N ASP A 196 -2.95 -11.96 -14.74
CA ASP A 196 -2.34 -13.21 -15.22
C ASP A 196 -0.82 -13.20 -15.31
N GLN A 197 -0.17 -12.30 -14.56
CA GLN A 197 1.28 -12.31 -14.35
C GLN A 197 1.72 -13.60 -13.64
N THR A 198 2.90 -14.11 -13.97
CA THR A 198 3.49 -15.26 -13.26
C THR A 198 4.05 -14.88 -11.89
N HIS A 199 4.38 -13.60 -11.70
CA HIS A 199 4.73 -12.97 -10.42
C HIS A 199 3.71 -11.82 -10.20
N ASP A 200 4.15 -10.61 -9.87
CA ASP A 200 3.29 -9.53 -9.39
C ASP A 200 2.86 -8.57 -10.52
N PRO A 201 1.57 -8.26 -10.69
CA PRO A 201 1.12 -7.22 -11.60
C PRO A 201 1.81 -5.87 -11.39
N PHE A 202 2.06 -5.50 -10.13
CA PHE A 202 2.73 -4.26 -9.76
C PHE A 202 3.79 -4.51 -8.70
N PHE A 203 5.04 -4.17 -9.01
CA PHE A 203 6.20 -4.41 -8.16
C PHE A 203 7.02 -3.13 -7.96
N SER A 204 7.46 -2.90 -6.72
CA SER A 204 8.51 -1.94 -6.40
C SER A 204 9.64 -2.55 -5.57
N GLY A 205 10.84 -2.00 -5.67
CA GLY A 205 11.93 -2.20 -4.71
C GLY A 205 12.88 -1.00 -4.73
N ALA A 206 13.46 -0.62 -3.60
CA ALA A 206 14.29 0.59 -3.50
C ALA A 206 13.65 1.80 -4.22
N SER A 207 12.35 2.02 -4.00
CA SER A 207 11.53 2.97 -4.77
C SER A 207 10.80 3.93 -3.85
N SER A 208 11.21 5.21 -3.87
CA SER A 208 10.67 6.25 -3.01
C SER A 208 9.73 7.19 -3.74
N TRP A 209 8.80 7.81 -3.00
CA TRP A 209 7.78 8.71 -3.56
C TRP A 209 6.99 8.04 -4.70
N ALA A 210 6.72 6.74 -4.58
CA ALA A 210 5.95 6.01 -5.58
C ALA A 210 4.44 6.13 -5.30
N VAL A 211 3.66 6.18 -6.38
CA VAL A 211 2.19 6.22 -6.33
C VAL A 211 1.62 5.00 -7.02
N TRP A 212 0.72 4.30 -6.32
CA TRP A 212 -0.01 3.11 -6.76
C TRP A 212 -1.49 3.38 -6.52
N GLU A 213 -2.21 3.85 -7.55
CA GLU A 213 -3.55 4.38 -7.35
C GLU A 213 -4.56 3.94 -8.40
N ARG A 214 -5.75 3.52 -7.93
CA ARG A 214 -6.83 3.00 -8.80
C ARG A 214 -6.35 1.85 -9.68
N LEU A 215 -5.56 0.96 -9.09
CA LEU A 215 -5.07 -0.25 -9.71
C LEU A 215 -6.04 -1.40 -9.45
N LEU A 216 -6.21 -2.24 -10.47
CA LEU A 216 -6.88 -3.53 -10.34
C LEU A 216 -5.87 -4.65 -10.63
N ALA A 217 -5.62 -5.51 -9.65
CA ALA A 217 -4.66 -6.61 -9.76
C ALA A 217 -5.29 -7.98 -9.44
N TYR A 218 -5.25 -8.92 -10.38
CA TYR A 218 -5.81 -10.26 -10.16
C TYR A 218 -5.15 -11.37 -10.98
N GLY A 219 -5.32 -12.62 -10.55
CA GLY A 219 -4.86 -13.79 -11.29
C GLY A 219 -3.34 -13.96 -11.35
N ALA A 220 -2.60 -13.27 -10.47
CA ALA A 220 -1.17 -13.48 -10.31
C ALA A 220 -0.89 -14.95 -9.87
N LYS A 221 0.13 -15.58 -10.47
CA LYS A 221 0.39 -17.03 -10.35
C LYS A 221 1.52 -17.35 -9.37
N SER A 222 1.77 -18.63 -9.14
CA SER A 222 2.66 -19.16 -8.10
C SER A 222 4.16 -18.86 -8.18
N GLY A 223 4.64 -18.02 -9.11
CA GLY A 223 6.04 -17.62 -9.16
C GLY A 223 6.43 -16.66 -8.03
N ASP A 224 5.52 -15.75 -7.71
CA ASP A 224 5.52 -14.91 -6.50
C ASP A 224 4.11 -14.35 -6.21
N GLY A 225 3.14 -14.61 -7.10
CA GLY A 225 1.99 -13.77 -7.43
C GLY A 225 1.27 -13.05 -6.31
N HIS A 226 1.79 -11.88 -5.96
CA HIS A 226 1.07 -10.87 -5.21
C HIS A 226 0.19 -10.03 -6.14
N GLY A 227 -0.77 -9.29 -5.60
CA GLY A 227 -1.46 -8.24 -6.36
C GLY A 227 -0.59 -6.99 -6.55
N ILE A 228 -0.10 -6.45 -5.43
CA ILE A 228 0.87 -5.34 -5.38
C ILE A 228 1.97 -5.71 -4.38
N TYR A 229 3.23 -5.69 -4.80
CA TYR A 229 4.38 -5.99 -3.95
C TYR A 229 5.33 -4.79 -3.88
N LEU A 230 5.52 -4.25 -2.68
CA LEU A 230 6.40 -3.11 -2.42
C LEU A 230 7.56 -3.58 -1.53
N SER A 231 8.70 -3.86 -2.16
CA SER A 231 9.90 -4.38 -1.52
C SER A 231 10.69 -3.29 -0.78
N ASN A 232 11.75 -3.73 -0.12
CA ASN A 232 12.62 -2.97 0.78
C ASN A 232 13.08 -1.61 0.26
N GLY A 233 13.44 -0.71 1.19
CA GLY A 233 13.98 0.61 0.87
C GLY A 233 13.01 1.44 0.04
N SER A 234 11.72 1.17 0.16
CA SER A 234 10.69 1.92 -0.56
C SER A 234 9.98 2.78 0.45
N ASP A 235 10.21 4.09 0.41
CA ASP A 235 9.72 5.02 1.42
C ASP A 235 8.79 6.07 0.81
N TRP A 236 7.90 6.64 1.64
CA TRP A 236 6.95 7.68 1.22
C TRP A 236 6.04 7.25 0.07
N ASN A 237 5.53 6.03 0.11
CA ASN A 237 4.66 5.53 -0.96
C ASN A 237 3.17 5.80 -0.69
N ILE A 238 2.43 5.99 -1.78
CA ILE A 238 0.96 6.10 -1.77
C ILE A 238 0.39 4.85 -2.42
N VAL A 239 -0.51 4.17 -1.71
CA VAL A 239 -1.27 3.01 -2.17
C VAL A 239 -2.73 3.29 -1.90
N ARG A 240 -3.50 3.71 -2.91
CA ARG A 240 -4.90 4.07 -2.69
C ARG A 240 -5.88 3.61 -3.74
N PHE A 241 -7.12 3.41 -3.29
CA PHE A 241 -8.25 3.07 -4.16
C PHE A 241 -7.97 1.87 -5.07
N ASN A 242 -7.08 0.98 -4.66
CA ASN A 242 -6.76 -0.24 -5.40
C ASN A 242 -7.74 -1.35 -5.03
N GLU A 243 -7.94 -2.26 -5.98
CA GLU A 243 -8.64 -3.53 -5.78
C GLU A 243 -7.66 -4.67 -6.13
N THR A 244 -7.47 -5.61 -5.21
CA THR A 244 -6.69 -6.82 -5.50
C THR A 244 -7.47 -8.06 -5.09
N TYR A 245 -7.47 -9.09 -5.94
CA TYR A 245 -8.11 -10.35 -5.60
C TYR A 245 -7.61 -11.55 -6.40
N SER A 246 -7.88 -12.74 -5.89
CA SER A 246 -7.58 -14.03 -6.55
C SER A 246 -6.12 -14.11 -7.04
N ASN A 247 -5.19 -13.61 -6.23
CA ASN A 247 -3.76 -13.77 -6.45
C ASN A 247 -3.27 -14.99 -5.63
N ASP A 248 -2.31 -15.75 -6.17
CA ASP A 248 -1.86 -17.01 -5.59
C ASP A 248 -1.12 -16.84 -4.25
N SER A 249 -0.39 -15.73 -4.09
CA SER A 249 0.31 -15.36 -2.85
C SER A 249 -0.53 -14.40 -2.00
N SER A 250 -0.21 -13.10 -1.96
CA SER A 250 -0.92 -12.11 -1.16
C SER A 250 -1.57 -10.99 -1.99
N ASP A 251 -2.68 -10.46 -1.49
CA ASP A 251 -3.33 -9.28 -2.04
C ASP A 251 -2.35 -8.09 -2.20
N PHE A 252 -1.65 -7.78 -1.12
CA PHE A 252 -0.78 -6.61 -1.02
C PHE A 252 0.32 -6.89 -0.01
N GLN A 253 1.56 -6.57 -0.35
CA GLN A 253 2.66 -6.72 0.59
C GLN A 253 3.57 -5.51 0.55
N ILE A 254 3.87 -4.98 1.74
CA ILE A 254 5.06 -4.17 1.96
C ILE A 254 6.06 -5.09 2.66
N ASN A 255 7.13 -5.44 1.97
CA ASN A 255 8.16 -6.31 2.50
C ASN A 255 9.45 -5.53 2.68
N ALA A 256 9.69 -4.98 3.86
CA ALA A 256 11.03 -4.63 4.26
C ALA A 256 11.65 -5.82 5.01
N ASP A 257 12.42 -6.61 4.27
CA ASP A 257 13.28 -7.70 4.73
C ASP A 257 14.73 -7.20 5.03
N PRO A 258 15.03 -6.78 6.26
CA PRO A 258 16.38 -6.39 6.65
C PRO A 258 17.44 -7.51 6.49
N ALA A 259 17.05 -8.79 6.40
CA ALA A 259 18.02 -9.85 6.15
C ALA A 259 18.64 -9.69 4.76
N SER A 260 17.81 -9.56 3.72
CA SER A 260 18.31 -9.35 2.34
C SER A 260 19.00 -8.00 2.15
N THR A 261 18.52 -6.95 2.82
CA THR A 261 19.00 -5.57 2.58
C THR A 261 20.11 -5.09 3.48
N CYS A 262 20.27 -5.69 4.66
CA CYS A 262 21.33 -5.34 5.58
C CYS A 262 22.29 -6.50 5.76
N LYS A 263 21.79 -7.62 6.27
CA LYS A 263 22.66 -8.75 6.67
C LYS A 263 23.43 -9.33 5.50
N ASP A 264 22.75 -9.60 4.38
CA ASP A 264 23.34 -10.27 3.22
C ASP A 264 24.39 -9.39 2.50
N VAL A 265 24.33 -8.08 2.70
CA VAL A 265 25.32 -7.10 2.21
C VAL A 265 26.33 -6.67 3.28
N GLY A 266 26.38 -7.36 4.43
CA GLY A 266 27.37 -7.14 5.49
C GLY A 266 27.11 -5.94 6.39
N ILE A 267 25.88 -5.43 6.45
CA ILE A 267 25.43 -4.34 7.32
C ILE A 267 24.72 -4.94 8.53
N ALA A 268 25.17 -4.59 9.74
CA ALA A 268 24.51 -5.01 10.97
C ALA A 268 23.12 -4.35 11.11
N PHE A 269 22.17 -5.04 11.73
CA PHE A 269 20.80 -4.52 11.88
C PHE A 269 20.71 -3.22 12.67
N ASN A 270 21.68 -2.91 13.53
CA ASN A 270 21.73 -1.68 14.32
C ASN A 270 22.61 -0.58 13.69
N ASP A 271 23.12 -0.82 12.48
CA ASP A 271 23.83 0.20 11.70
C ASP A 271 22.79 1.23 11.21
N PRO A 272 23.09 2.54 11.26
CA PRO A 272 22.19 3.57 10.74
C PRO A 272 21.78 3.35 9.28
N ARG A 273 22.61 2.70 8.46
CA ARG A 273 22.21 2.35 7.09
C ARG A 273 21.00 1.42 7.07
N CYS A 274 20.89 0.53 8.05
CA CYS A 274 19.78 -0.41 8.18
C CYS A 274 18.60 0.17 8.97
N ASP A 275 18.85 0.68 10.19
CA ASP A 275 17.78 1.00 11.15
C ASP A 275 17.30 2.45 11.14
N ALA A 276 18.03 3.35 10.49
CA ALA A 276 17.65 4.75 10.48
C ALA A 276 16.32 4.96 9.77
N TYR A 277 15.80 6.14 10.00
CA TYR A 277 14.56 6.59 9.43
C TYR A 277 14.78 7.07 8.01
N ALA A 278 13.84 6.76 7.12
CA ALA A 278 13.84 7.35 5.79
C ALA A 278 14.01 8.87 5.91
N GLY A 279 14.89 9.46 5.09
CA GLY A 279 15.18 10.90 5.10
C GLY A 279 16.33 11.31 6.02
N THR A 280 16.93 10.37 6.75
CA THR A 280 18.14 10.60 7.56
C THR A 280 19.38 9.99 6.90
N GLY A 281 19.93 10.70 5.90
CA GLY A 281 21.11 10.27 5.14
C GLY A 281 20.79 9.14 4.15
N GLU A 282 21.67 8.15 4.06
CA GLU A 282 21.56 6.99 3.15
C GLU A 282 20.90 5.75 3.79
N GLY A 283 20.34 5.91 5.00
CA GLY A 283 19.79 4.80 5.78
C GLY A 283 18.31 4.52 5.53
N GLY A 284 17.81 3.48 6.21
CA GLY A 284 16.42 2.99 6.09
C GLY A 284 16.27 1.73 5.26
N GLN A 285 17.34 0.98 4.99
CA GLN A 285 17.29 -0.20 4.11
C GLN A 285 16.45 -1.34 4.70
N GLY A 286 16.47 -1.47 6.03
CA GLY A 286 15.84 -2.57 6.75
C GLY A 286 14.38 -2.37 7.15
N ALA A 287 13.78 -1.23 6.81
CA ALA A 287 12.41 -0.89 7.13
C ALA A 287 11.79 -0.06 6.00
N SER A 288 10.47 0.09 6.01
CA SER A 288 9.73 0.87 5.02
C SER A 288 8.91 1.92 5.75
N ASP A 289 9.18 3.20 5.52
CA ASP A 289 8.59 4.31 6.27
C ASP A 289 7.58 5.14 5.45
N TYR A 290 6.63 5.75 6.14
CA TYR A 290 5.77 6.81 5.61
C TYR A 290 4.87 6.39 4.44
N PHE A 291 4.22 5.23 4.54
CA PHE A 291 3.21 4.80 3.58
C PHE A 291 1.85 5.44 3.86
N LEU A 292 1.11 5.77 2.79
CA LEU A 292 -0.32 6.00 2.82
C LEU A 292 -1.00 4.80 2.18
N VAL A 293 -1.70 3.99 2.97
CA VAL A 293 -2.55 2.90 2.46
C VAL A 293 -4.00 3.28 2.73
N ASP A 294 -4.69 3.78 1.70
CA ASP A 294 -5.97 4.48 1.87
C ASP A 294 -7.06 3.99 0.91
N GLY A 295 -8.23 3.65 1.43
CA GLY A 295 -9.40 3.39 0.58
C GLY A 295 -9.24 2.18 -0.34
N ASN A 296 -8.41 1.20 -0.02
CA ASN A 296 -8.23 0.00 -0.85
C ASN A 296 -9.27 -1.09 -0.52
N TYR A 297 -9.44 -2.04 -1.43
CA TYR A 297 -10.23 -3.25 -1.23
C TYR A 297 -9.39 -4.49 -1.60
N PHE A 298 -8.93 -5.21 -0.58
CA PHE A 298 -8.03 -6.35 -0.71
C PHE A 298 -8.76 -7.61 -0.27
N HIS A 299 -8.99 -8.57 -1.17
CA HIS A 299 -9.87 -9.69 -0.85
C HIS A 299 -9.62 -10.94 -1.68
N HIS A 300 -9.95 -12.10 -1.13
CA HIS A 300 -10.03 -13.39 -1.85
C HIS A 300 -8.73 -13.87 -2.51
N SER A 301 -7.56 -13.33 -2.15
CA SER A 301 -6.29 -14.00 -2.40
C SER A 301 -6.02 -15.07 -1.34
N ASN A 302 -4.98 -15.87 -1.54
CA ASN A 302 -4.59 -16.90 -0.57
C ASN A 302 -4.21 -16.28 0.78
N VAL A 303 -3.45 -15.19 0.74
CA VAL A 303 -3.01 -14.43 1.91
C VAL A 303 -3.46 -12.96 1.78
N GLY A 304 -3.87 -12.35 2.89
CA GLY A 304 -4.21 -10.93 2.94
C GLY A 304 -2.99 -10.04 3.08
N PRO A 305 -3.19 -8.74 3.30
CA PRO A 305 -2.08 -7.80 3.30
C PRO A 305 -1.02 -8.03 4.38
N ASN A 306 0.25 -7.90 3.98
CA ASN A 306 1.38 -8.08 4.88
C ASN A 306 2.23 -6.81 5.01
N PHE A 307 2.45 -6.36 6.24
CA PHE A 307 3.15 -5.14 6.61
C PHE A 307 4.42 -5.48 7.41
N THR A 308 5.42 -6.02 6.70
CA THR A 308 6.71 -6.42 7.28
C THR A 308 7.60 -5.18 7.46
N SER A 309 8.00 -4.89 8.71
CA SER A 309 8.92 -3.79 9.04
C SER A 309 8.45 -2.41 8.55
N VAL A 310 7.13 -2.21 8.52
CA VAL A 310 6.50 -0.94 8.10
C VAL A 310 6.39 0.01 9.28
N ARG A 311 6.88 1.24 9.14
CA ARG A 311 6.84 2.20 10.24
C ARG A 311 6.21 3.52 9.84
N ARG A 312 5.69 4.24 10.84
CA ARG A 312 5.25 5.65 10.71
C ARG A 312 4.32 5.87 9.52
N SER A 313 3.50 4.87 9.25
CA SER A 313 2.61 4.80 8.10
C SER A 313 1.16 4.96 8.53
N ILE A 314 0.31 5.36 7.60
CA ILE A 314 -1.13 5.52 7.81
C ILE A 314 -1.83 4.47 6.96
N VAL A 315 -2.62 3.61 7.62
CA VAL A 315 -3.47 2.59 7.01
C VAL A 315 -4.91 2.91 7.37
N ARG A 316 -5.68 3.49 6.44
CA ARG A 316 -7.03 3.95 6.74
C ARG A 316 -8.07 3.67 5.67
N ASN A 317 -9.33 3.63 6.07
CA ASN A 317 -10.46 3.52 5.15
C ASN A 317 -10.41 2.30 4.20
N ASN A 318 -9.64 1.26 4.53
CA ASN A 318 -9.50 0.06 3.70
C ASN A 318 -10.55 -0.99 4.09
N ILE A 319 -10.86 -1.86 3.13
CA ILE A 319 -11.62 -3.09 3.36
C ILE A 319 -10.67 -4.27 3.10
N PHE A 320 -10.54 -5.13 4.09
CA PHE A 320 -9.66 -6.29 4.08
C PHE A 320 -10.46 -7.58 4.23
N GLY A 321 -10.38 -8.46 3.24
CA GLY A 321 -10.87 -9.83 3.31
C GLY A 321 -12.28 -10.05 2.80
N PRO A 322 -12.73 -11.34 2.85
CA PRO A 322 -12.02 -12.47 3.44
C PRO A 322 -10.85 -13.01 2.59
N GLN A 323 -9.86 -13.69 3.22
CA GLN A 323 -8.80 -14.45 2.55
C GLN A 323 -8.78 -15.90 3.02
N VAL A 324 -8.07 -16.76 2.27
CA VAL A 324 -8.05 -18.21 2.52
C VAL A 324 -7.26 -18.58 3.77
N ARG A 325 -6.03 -18.05 3.91
CA ARG A 325 -5.12 -18.40 5.01
C ARG A 325 -5.20 -17.40 6.15
N HIS A 326 -4.83 -16.16 5.94
CA HIS A 326 -4.95 -15.12 6.95
C HIS A 326 -5.21 -13.77 6.31
N ASN A 327 -5.75 -12.82 7.08
CA ASN A 327 -6.06 -11.50 6.59
C ASN A 327 -4.85 -10.58 6.78
N VAL A 328 -4.87 -9.61 7.70
CA VAL A 328 -3.79 -8.59 7.80
C VAL A 328 -2.72 -8.95 8.84
N SER A 329 -1.45 -8.67 8.53
CA SER A 329 -0.32 -8.88 9.47
C SER A 329 0.62 -7.68 9.57
N PHE A 330 0.92 -7.26 10.81
CA PHE A 330 2.00 -6.33 11.14
C PHE A 330 3.06 -7.09 11.93
N TRP A 331 4.28 -7.16 11.40
CA TRP A 331 5.35 -8.00 11.96
C TRP A 331 6.74 -7.60 11.43
N GLN A 332 7.77 -8.36 11.79
CA GLN A 332 9.10 -8.28 11.19
C GLN A 332 9.82 -9.64 11.25
N GLU A 333 10.93 -9.74 10.53
CA GLU A 333 11.76 -10.94 10.36
C GLU A 333 13.00 -10.99 11.28
N THR A 334 13.22 -9.95 12.10
CA THR A 334 14.41 -9.86 12.98
C THR A 334 14.05 -9.79 14.44
N ASP A 335 15.07 -9.87 15.29
CA ASP A 335 14.98 -9.61 16.73
C ASP A 335 15.27 -8.14 17.10
N ASN A 336 15.59 -7.27 16.13
CA ASN A 336 15.86 -5.85 16.37
C ASN A 336 14.54 -5.05 16.45
N PRO A 337 14.15 -4.52 17.63
CA PRO A 337 12.88 -3.82 17.80
C PRO A 337 12.76 -2.48 17.07
N LYS A 338 13.86 -1.97 16.50
CA LYS A 338 13.83 -0.76 15.67
C LYS A 338 13.39 -1.01 14.23
N LEU A 339 13.47 -2.26 13.78
CA LEU A 339 13.07 -2.69 12.45
C LEU A 339 11.64 -3.25 12.45
N SER A 340 10.97 -3.26 13.61
CA SER A 340 9.63 -3.80 13.70
C SER A 340 8.58 -2.90 13.05
N SER A 341 7.44 -3.51 12.70
CA SER A 341 6.29 -2.77 12.20
C SER A 341 5.70 -1.86 13.31
N SER A 342 6.03 -0.57 13.28
CA SER A 342 5.88 0.29 14.45
C SER A 342 5.50 1.74 14.18
N ASP A 343 4.91 2.39 15.18
CA ASP A 343 4.51 3.81 15.10
C ASP A 343 3.51 4.08 13.95
N ASN A 344 2.75 3.07 13.52
CA ASN A 344 1.74 3.20 12.47
C ASN A 344 0.39 3.66 13.02
N VAL A 345 -0.40 4.33 12.18
CA VAL A 345 -1.79 4.71 12.46
C VAL A 345 -2.71 3.86 11.59
N ILE A 346 -3.45 2.95 12.21
CA ILE A 346 -4.37 2.02 11.56
C ILE A 346 -5.80 2.35 11.98
N VAL A 347 -6.54 3.07 11.14
CA VAL A 347 -7.82 3.66 11.54
C VAL A 347 -8.94 3.51 10.52
N HIS A 348 -10.18 3.37 10.99
CA HIS A 348 -11.35 3.32 10.11
C HIS A 348 -11.27 2.26 9.01
N ASN A 349 -10.73 1.08 9.31
CA ASN A 349 -10.72 -0.04 8.38
C ASN A 349 -11.81 -1.07 8.73
N LEU A 350 -12.21 -1.85 7.73
CA LEU A 350 -13.07 -3.03 7.88
C LEU A 350 -12.22 -4.28 7.64
N PHE A 351 -12.16 -5.17 8.64
CA PHE A 351 -11.48 -6.46 8.54
C PHE A 351 -12.51 -7.58 8.59
N ILE A 352 -12.52 -8.45 7.58
CA ILE A 352 -13.44 -9.58 7.46
C ILE A 352 -12.62 -10.87 7.46
N THR A 353 -12.92 -11.81 8.34
CA THR A 353 -12.21 -13.08 8.43
C THR A 353 -13.17 -14.27 8.56
N ASN A 354 -12.73 -15.43 8.05
CA ASN A 354 -13.47 -16.69 8.07
C ASN A 354 -13.00 -17.71 9.11
N GLY A 355 -11.97 -17.41 9.92
CA GLY A 355 -11.49 -18.37 10.93
C GLY A 355 -10.09 -18.14 11.45
N ARG A 356 -9.20 -17.52 10.67
CA ARG A 356 -7.86 -17.09 11.14
C ARG A 356 -7.87 -15.62 11.56
N HIS A 357 -6.71 -15.05 11.90
CA HIS A 357 -6.60 -13.67 12.34
C HIS A 357 -7.12 -12.68 11.28
N GLY A 358 -8.09 -11.85 11.68
CA GLY A 358 -8.53 -10.68 10.92
C GLY A 358 -7.43 -9.63 10.83
N VAL A 359 -6.71 -9.42 11.93
CA VAL A 359 -5.49 -8.62 12.01
C VAL A 359 -4.55 -9.19 13.06
N GLN A 360 -3.24 -9.16 12.85
CA GLN A 360 -2.27 -9.54 13.87
C GLN A 360 -1.16 -8.50 14.07
N PHE A 361 -0.72 -8.34 15.32
CA PHE A 361 0.45 -7.57 15.74
C PHE A 361 1.41 -8.54 16.44
N VAL A 362 2.46 -8.95 15.74
CA VAL A 362 3.39 -9.98 16.23
C VAL A 362 4.83 -9.57 15.97
N ASN A 363 5.78 -10.28 16.58
CA ASN A 363 7.22 -10.06 16.38
C ASN A 363 7.63 -8.59 16.59
N GLN A 364 7.29 -8.03 17.75
CA GLN A 364 7.64 -6.67 18.16
C GLN A 364 6.90 -5.57 17.41
N ALA A 365 5.80 -5.86 16.71
CA ALA A 365 4.97 -4.84 16.07
C ALA A 365 4.36 -3.88 17.12
N SER A 366 5.05 -2.77 17.38
CA SER A 366 4.89 -2.00 18.63
C SER A 366 4.53 -0.54 18.38
N ARG A 367 3.96 0.13 19.38
CA ARG A 367 3.63 1.57 19.34
C ARG A 367 2.67 1.98 18.21
N ASN A 368 1.88 1.03 17.70
CA ASN A 368 0.87 1.31 16.70
C ASN A 368 -0.41 1.86 17.35
N LEU A 369 -1.07 2.82 16.69
CA LEU A 369 -2.43 3.23 17.00
C LEU A 369 -3.40 2.40 16.15
N PHE A 370 -4.29 1.65 16.80
CA PHE A 370 -5.35 0.88 16.14
C PHE A 370 -6.72 1.35 16.66
N ALA A 371 -7.42 2.17 15.88
CA ALA A 371 -8.66 2.82 16.34
C ALA A 371 -9.75 2.96 15.30
N ASN A 372 -11.01 3.01 15.76
CA ASN A 372 -12.19 3.17 14.91
C ASN A 372 -12.36 2.07 13.83
N ASN A 373 -11.80 0.88 14.04
CA ASN A 373 -11.91 -0.22 13.09
C ASN A 373 -13.12 -1.12 13.41
N VAL A 374 -13.63 -1.80 12.39
CA VAL A 374 -14.64 -2.87 12.53
C VAL A 374 -13.99 -4.19 12.12
N ILE A 375 -14.06 -5.21 12.97
CA ILE A 375 -13.47 -6.52 12.74
C ILE A 375 -14.55 -7.59 12.87
N ILE A 376 -14.81 -8.31 11.79
CA ILE A 376 -15.93 -9.25 11.66
C ILE A 376 -15.40 -10.66 11.42
N GLY A 377 -15.78 -11.58 12.31
CA GLY A 377 -15.70 -13.01 12.08
C GLY A 377 -16.99 -13.49 11.46
N MET A 378 -16.91 -14.02 10.25
CA MET A 378 -18.05 -14.58 9.54
C MET A 378 -17.73 -15.98 9.05
N ARG A 379 -18.76 -16.74 8.69
CA ARG A 379 -18.61 -17.98 7.93
C ARG A 379 -19.57 -17.94 6.76
N GLU A 380 -19.11 -18.43 5.64
CA GLU A 380 -19.95 -18.65 4.46
C GLU A 380 -20.69 -19.98 4.61
N ALA A 381 -21.99 -19.97 4.37
CA ALA A 381 -22.88 -21.13 4.43
C ALA A 381 -23.75 -21.14 3.17
N GLY A 382 -23.18 -21.63 2.06
CA GLY A 382 -23.81 -21.55 0.75
C GLY A 382 -23.94 -20.10 0.30
N ASN A 383 -25.17 -19.64 0.05
CA ASN A 383 -25.46 -18.26 -0.36
C ASN A 383 -25.81 -17.34 0.83
N ALA A 384 -25.48 -17.73 2.05
CA ALA A 384 -25.64 -16.89 3.25
C ALA A 384 -24.31 -16.71 3.99
N VAL A 385 -24.19 -15.61 4.73
CA VAL A 385 -23.12 -15.39 5.71
C VAL A 385 -23.72 -15.41 7.12
N ALA A 386 -22.99 -15.96 8.07
CA ALA A 386 -23.42 -16.06 9.46
C ALA A 386 -22.28 -15.76 10.43
N SER A 387 -22.63 -15.54 11.69
CA SER A 387 -21.72 -15.46 12.84
C SER A 387 -20.68 -16.60 12.86
N ASN A 388 -19.43 -16.27 13.17
CA ASN A 388 -18.35 -17.23 13.33
C ASN A 388 -17.58 -17.02 14.65
N PRO A 389 -18.14 -17.46 15.78
CA PRO A 389 -17.55 -17.22 17.10
C PRO A 389 -16.17 -17.86 17.30
N SER A 390 -15.72 -18.77 16.42
CA SER A 390 -14.37 -19.36 16.49
C SER A 390 -13.32 -18.54 15.73
N ALA A 391 -13.70 -17.54 14.94
CA ALA A 391 -12.75 -16.69 14.23
C ALA A 391 -11.85 -15.91 15.19
N VAL A 392 -10.55 -15.87 14.87
CA VAL A 392 -9.59 -14.98 15.53
C VAL A 392 -9.75 -13.60 14.90
N LEU A 393 -10.34 -12.64 15.60
CA LEU A 393 -10.54 -11.29 15.08
C LEU A 393 -9.22 -10.52 15.11
N MET A 394 -8.49 -10.66 16.22
CA MET A 394 -7.21 -10.01 16.44
C MET A 394 -6.29 -10.93 17.23
N GLU A 395 -5.02 -10.94 16.85
CA GLU A 395 -3.91 -11.49 17.65
C GLU A 395 -2.92 -10.37 17.99
N ALA A 396 -2.50 -10.29 19.25
CA ALA A 396 -1.41 -9.43 19.69
C ALA A 396 -0.45 -10.23 20.56
N ASP A 397 0.75 -10.50 20.08
CA ASP A 397 1.71 -11.30 20.85
C ASP A 397 2.34 -10.49 22.00
N LYS A 398 3.06 -11.18 22.90
CA LYS A 398 3.70 -10.54 24.07
C LYS A 398 4.90 -9.67 23.71
N SER A 399 5.44 -9.80 22.49
CA SER A 399 6.59 -9.02 22.05
C SER A 399 6.16 -7.64 21.51
N SER A 400 4.91 -7.51 21.09
CA SER A 400 4.28 -6.32 20.52
C SER A 400 3.74 -5.39 21.60
N THR A 401 4.53 -4.40 22.02
CA THR A 401 4.24 -3.55 23.18
C THR A 401 3.91 -2.10 22.80
N GLY A 402 3.29 -1.35 23.72
CA GLY A 402 2.99 0.08 23.50
C GLY A 402 1.92 0.37 22.44
N ASN A 403 1.28 -0.65 21.87
CA ASN A 403 0.15 -0.48 20.96
C ASN A 403 -1.05 0.12 21.72
N VAL A 404 -1.74 1.06 21.08
CA VAL A 404 -2.95 1.70 21.60
C VAL A 404 -4.16 1.21 20.82
N PHE A 405 -5.06 0.50 21.51
CA PHE A 405 -6.32 0.01 20.95
C PHE A 405 -7.48 0.79 21.56
N ARG A 406 -8.32 1.43 20.75
CA ARG A 406 -9.50 2.16 21.24
C ARG A 406 -10.57 2.27 20.17
N ASN A 407 -11.83 2.35 20.58
CA ASN A 407 -12.98 2.59 19.70
C ASN A 407 -13.11 1.56 18.56
N ASN A 408 -12.61 0.34 18.76
CA ASN A 408 -12.78 -0.75 17.79
C ASN A 408 -14.01 -1.57 18.14
N LEU A 409 -14.67 -2.10 17.10
CA LEU A 409 -15.77 -3.05 17.24
C LEU A 409 -15.32 -4.44 16.79
N TYR A 410 -15.43 -5.41 17.70
CA TYR A 410 -15.17 -6.83 17.47
C TYR A 410 -16.51 -7.57 17.33
N VAL A 411 -16.76 -8.20 16.18
CA VAL A 411 -18.02 -8.87 15.87
C VAL A 411 -17.78 -10.35 15.64
N SER A 412 -18.47 -11.18 16.41
CA SER A 412 -18.57 -12.62 16.25
C SER A 412 -17.21 -13.33 16.11
N GLY A 413 -16.44 -13.35 17.19
CA GLY A 413 -15.14 -14.01 17.25
C GLY A 413 -14.40 -13.70 18.55
N LYS A 414 -13.09 -13.98 18.58
CA LYS A 414 -12.24 -13.79 19.76
C LYS A 414 -11.03 -12.89 19.48
N VAL A 415 -10.57 -12.21 20.53
CA VAL A 415 -9.31 -11.47 20.56
C VAL A 415 -8.31 -12.27 21.39
N GLU A 416 -7.12 -12.51 20.83
CA GLU A 416 -6.06 -13.32 21.45
C GLU A 416 -4.87 -12.46 21.86
N GLY A 417 -4.23 -12.85 22.97
CA GLY A 417 -3.06 -12.16 23.52
C GLY A 417 -3.35 -10.86 24.29
N ARG A 418 -4.58 -10.33 24.20
CA ARG A 418 -5.07 -9.22 25.01
C ARG A 418 -6.58 -9.30 25.26
N THR A 419 -7.08 -8.44 26.14
CA THR A 419 -8.52 -8.23 26.36
C THR A 419 -8.93 -6.86 25.84
N PRO A 420 -10.08 -6.72 25.15
CA PRO A 420 -10.65 -5.42 24.82
C PRO A 420 -10.82 -4.55 26.06
N ASN A 421 -10.46 -3.26 25.96
CA ASN A 421 -10.61 -2.32 27.08
C ASN A 421 -11.98 -1.61 27.07
N THR A 422 -12.21 -0.69 28.01
CA THR A 422 -13.50 0.02 28.17
C THR A 422 -13.86 0.96 27.03
N LEU A 423 -12.92 1.28 26.13
CA LEU A 423 -13.16 2.09 24.94
C LEU A 423 -13.47 1.22 23.71
N GLU A 424 -13.52 -0.10 23.85
CA GLU A 424 -13.75 -1.04 22.75
C GLU A 424 -15.04 -1.83 22.98
N TRP A 425 -15.63 -2.34 21.90
CA TRP A 425 -16.89 -3.07 21.95
C TRP A 425 -16.74 -4.47 21.36
N ALA A 426 -17.45 -5.44 21.95
CA ALA A 426 -17.55 -6.79 21.42
C ALA A 426 -19.02 -7.21 21.33
N ILE A 427 -19.42 -7.74 20.17
CA ILE A 427 -20.78 -8.25 19.93
C ILE A 427 -20.65 -9.70 19.45
N ALA A 428 -21.45 -10.61 20.03
CA ALA A 428 -21.35 -12.04 19.74
C ALA A 428 -21.91 -12.44 18.36
N GLU A 429 -22.91 -11.69 17.89
CA GLU A 429 -23.65 -11.98 16.66
C GLU A 429 -23.25 -11.04 15.53
N PHE A 430 -23.24 -11.56 14.31
CA PHE A 430 -23.08 -10.80 13.08
C PHE A 430 -24.39 -10.83 12.29
N SER A 431 -24.81 -9.67 11.77
CA SER A 431 -25.91 -9.56 10.81
C SER A 431 -25.42 -8.94 9.49
N PRO A 432 -25.60 -9.62 8.33
CA PRO A 432 -25.31 -9.01 7.03
C PRO A 432 -26.19 -7.80 6.72
N ALA A 433 -27.34 -7.65 7.39
CA ALA A 433 -28.25 -6.52 7.23
C ALA A 433 -27.72 -5.21 7.86
N TRP A 434 -26.59 -5.25 8.56
CA TRP A 434 -25.88 -4.03 8.99
C TRP A 434 -25.15 -3.33 7.85
N PHE A 435 -25.17 -3.92 6.66
CA PHE A 435 -24.59 -3.36 5.45
C PHE A 435 -25.68 -3.20 4.39
N VAL A 436 -25.55 -2.20 3.52
CA VAL A 436 -26.44 -2.01 2.37
C VAL A 436 -26.56 -3.30 1.57
N ARG A 437 -25.42 -3.98 1.37
CA ARG A 437 -25.37 -5.32 0.81
C ARG A 437 -24.11 -6.03 1.29
N PHE A 438 -24.20 -6.99 2.21
CA PHE A 438 -23.01 -7.81 2.47
C PHE A 438 -22.81 -8.85 1.35
N PRO A 439 -21.68 -8.85 0.62
CA PRO A 439 -21.45 -9.82 -0.43
C PRO A 439 -21.20 -11.21 0.17
N VAL A 440 -21.89 -12.23 -0.36
CA VAL A 440 -21.73 -13.64 0.07
C VAL A 440 -20.70 -14.40 -0.79
N GLY A 441 -19.99 -13.69 -1.66
CA GLY A 441 -18.93 -14.23 -2.51
C GLY A 441 -18.03 -13.11 -3.00
N LEU A 442 -17.36 -13.33 -4.14
CA LEU A 442 -16.50 -12.36 -4.85
C LEU A 442 -17.28 -11.12 -5.35
N GLY A 443 -17.78 -10.31 -4.42
CA GLY A 443 -18.29 -8.98 -4.70
C GLY A 443 -17.12 -8.01 -4.88
N ARG A 444 -17.23 -7.17 -5.92
CA ARG A 444 -16.17 -6.23 -6.34
C ARG A 444 -16.52 -4.75 -6.10
N ASN A 445 -17.72 -4.49 -5.58
CA ASN A 445 -18.14 -3.15 -5.24
C ASN A 445 -17.86 -2.88 -3.75
N PRO A 446 -16.84 -2.09 -3.39
CA PRO A 446 -16.57 -1.78 -1.98
C PRO A 446 -17.72 -1.05 -1.29
N ASN A 447 -18.60 -0.37 -2.05
CA ASN A 447 -19.78 0.31 -1.48
C ASN A 447 -20.87 -0.64 -1.02
N ASP A 448 -20.75 -1.93 -1.30
CA ASP A 448 -21.61 -2.97 -0.73
C ASP A 448 -21.51 -2.99 0.81
N PHE A 449 -20.33 -2.65 1.32
CA PHE A 449 -20.04 -2.51 2.75
C PHE A 449 -20.43 -1.14 3.34
N THR A 450 -21.25 -0.35 2.66
CA THR A 450 -21.83 0.86 3.25
C THR A 450 -22.69 0.45 4.45
N PRO A 451 -22.55 1.09 5.62
CA PRO A 451 -23.42 0.82 6.77
C PRO A 451 -24.91 1.00 6.42
N ALA A 452 -25.75 0.08 6.87
CA ALA A 452 -27.21 0.21 6.79
C ALA A 452 -27.79 0.74 8.10
N ALA A 453 -29.05 1.19 8.06
CA ALA A 453 -29.75 1.66 9.24
C ALA A 453 -29.79 0.58 10.34
N GLY A 454 -29.40 0.95 11.56
CA GLY A 454 -29.35 0.04 12.71
C GLY A 454 -28.04 -0.75 12.84
N ALA A 455 -27.05 -0.50 12.00
CA ALA A 455 -25.70 -1.03 12.23
C ALA A 455 -25.13 -0.52 13.57
N PRO A 456 -24.51 -1.38 14.40
CA PRO A 456 -24.08 -1.02 15.75
C PRO A 456 -22.83 -0.12 15.78
N PHE A 457 -22.25 0.16 14.62
CA PHE A 457 -21.05 0.98 14.44
C PHE A 457 -21.35 2.39 13.90
N LEU A 458 -22.63 2.79 13.86
CA LEU A 458 -23.04 4.12 13.43
C LEU A 458 -22.86 5.17 14.52
N ASN A 459 -22.25 6.31 14.19
CA ASN A 459 -22.11 7.48 15.06
C ASN A 459 -21.50 7.19 16.45
N VAL A 460 -20.56 6.23 16.57
CA VAL A 460 -19.94 5.85 17.85
C VAL A 460 -18.44 6.16 17.95
N GLY A 461 -17.78 6.46 16.82
CA GLY A 461 -16.36 6.77 16.77
C GLY A 461 -16.11 8.28 16.84
N PRO A 462 -15.09 8.77 17.57
CA PRO A 462 -14.67 10.15 17.43
C PRO A 462 -14.06 10.38 16.04
N VAL A 463 -14.22 11.57 15.47
CA VAL A 463 -13.39 11.95 14.29
C VAL A 463 -11.93 11.90 14.68
N LEU A 464 -11.15 11.15 13.90
CA LEU A 464 -9.71 11.14 14.03
C LEU A 464 -9.09 12.12 13.06
N PHE A 465 -8.06 12.77 13.57
CA PHE A 465 -7.30 13.77 12.87
C PHE A 465 -6.66 13.19 11.58
N GLU A 466 -6.26 11.93 11.63
CA GLU A 466 -5.68 11.16 10.53
C GLU A 466 -6.72 10.61 9.54
N ALA A 467 -8.02 10.82 9.75
CA ALA A 467 -9.09 10.32 8.88
C ALA A 467 -10.34 11.23 8.94
N GLN A 468 -10.22 12.47 8.45
CA GLN A 468 -11.32 13.45 8.47
C GLN A 468 -12.44 13.15 7.45
N THR A 469 -12.16 12.26 6.51
CA THR A 469 -13.06 11.81 5.46
C THR A 469 -12.98 10.28 5.35
N ASP A 470 -14.07 9.69 4.88
CA ASP A 470 -14.18 8.26 4.66
C ASP A 470 -13.53 7.83 3.32
N ARG A 471 -13.71 6.57 2.98
CA ARG A 471 -13.25 5.97 1.72
C ARG A 471 -13.78 6.68 0.47
N ASN A 472 -14.99 7.23 0.53
CA ASN A 472 -15.69 7.84 -0.61
C ASN A 472 -15.51 9.36 -0.67
N GLY A 473 -14.74 9.93 0.25
CA GLY A 473 -14.51 11.38 0.36
C GLY A 473 -15.62 12.12 1.11
N THR A 474 -16.54 11.39 1.76
CA THR A 474 -17.55 11.96 2.66
C THR A 474 -16.86 12.44 3.94
N PRO A 475 -17.00 13.72 4.34
CA PRO A 475 -16.43 14.17 5.60
C PRO A 475 -17.15 13.52 6.78
N ARG A 476 -16.38 13.10 7.79
CA ARG A 476 -16.92 12.42 8.97
C ARG A 476 -17.62 13.38 9.91
N ALA A 477 -18.72 12.93 10.53
CA ALA A 477 -19.41 13.65 11.58
C ALA A 477 -18.60 13.59 12.89
N ILE A 478 -18.81 14.55 13.81
CA ILE A 478 -18.08 14.63 15.10
C ILE A 478 -18.12 13.29 15.87
N SER A 479 -19.29 12.65 15.86
CA SER A 479 -19.48 11.25 16.21
C SER A 479 -19.66 10.50 14.90
N GLY A 480 -18.57 10.02 14.33
CA GLY A 480 -18.54 9.36 13.03
C GLY A 480 -18.77 7.87 13.12
N ASP A 481 -18.96 7.25 11.97
CA ASP A 481 -19.11 5.81 11.87
C ASP A 481 -17.76 5.10 12.03
N LEU A 482 -17.76 3.93 12.67
CA LEU A 482 -16.57 3.08 12.64
C LEU A 482 -16.41 2.46 11.24
N GLY A 483 -15.16 2.12 10.90
CA GLY A 483 -14.87 1.51 9.61
C GLY A 483 -14.80 2.54 8.47
N PRO A 484 -14.75 2.05 7.22
CA PRO A 484 -14.21 2.80 6.10
C PRO A 484 -15.19 3.75 5.44
N ILE A 485 -16.49 3.62 5.67
CA ILE A 485 -17.54 4.37 4.97
C ILE A 485 -18.40 5.10 6.00
N GLU A 486 -18.67 6.37 5.76
CA GLU A 486 -19.52 7.24 6.56
C GLU A 486 -20.89 7.40 5.87
N ILE A 487 -21.98 7.26 6.62
CA ILE A 487 -23.33 7.60 6.15
C ILE A 487 -23.74 8.98 6.67
N ARG A 488 -24.52 9.72 5.87
CA ARG A 488 -25.06 11.02 6.23
C ARG A 488 -26.56 11.07 6.02
#